data_AF-A0A1K0GQ11-F1
#
_entry.id   AF-A0A1K0GQ11-F1
#
_cell.length_a   1.000
_cell.length_b   1.000
_cell.length_c   1.000
_cell.angle_alpha   90.00
_cell.angle_beta   90.00
_cell.angle_gamma   90.00
#
_symmetry.space_group_name_H-M   'P 1'
#
loop_
_entity.id
_entity.type
_entity.pdbx_description
1 polymer ?
#
loop_
_entity_poly.entity_id
_entity_poly.type
_entity_poly.pdbx_seq_one_letter_code
_entity_poly.pdbx_strand_id
1 'polypeptide(L)'
;MAAAVILTAKGEFDLAILAHFSPWIAWMFPVMLDVYVVTAFHRRRWKDMVVGMLLMIFCQVAVHVLPVFITAGEQTPWGLVVAVACVAPIVVVRVKILTGRTRQEIAADDEAARQAEELRQARADTAAVRRELAETRTRAEAEMQARENAETAASEAEMQTAQAETRAAREAEIRADVERAAQAQAETEAEIRAEISARAQAEISAAERATEAAVEAARAAQQRAAEQAELARLAEGRLAEARDAADRAAEARVAAEQRATATVRQASMAAEQAERDLRQQLTAVGDTASTAQRQARELAGQVAALGAQLEEARAAGERQSIARVCAEQQLAEAEQARTALLNELERVRRQLARASEQVETKAEISRGPDRKFPVAVPVRLPENLPVVETVRPEKVATVLVARVTYPDATLAQLAEMTKISDRTIGKVLRAVPAEIAGEVGQVLALTDGKAAA
;
A
#
# COMPACT_ATOMS: atom_id res chain seq x y z
N MET A 1 -21.20 21.77 -22.81
CA MET A 1 -20.01 21.82 -21.94
C MET A 1 -20.38 22.05 -20.49
N ALA A 2 -20.93 23.21 -20.10
CA ALA A 2 -21.30 23.49 -18.71
C ALA A 2 -22.23 22.42 -18.08
N ALA A 3 -23.26 21.96 -18.79
CA ALA A 3 -24.14 20.89 -18.32
C ALA A 3 -23.43 19.54 -18.10
N ALA A 4 -22.43 19.21 -18.94
CA ALA A 4 -21.62 18.01 -18.77
C ALA A 4 -20.70 18.12 -17.55
N VAL A 5 -20.11 19.30 -17.31
CA VAL A 5 -19.31 19.58 -16.12
C VAL A 5 -20.16 19.48 -14.85
N ILE A 6 -21.35 20.06 -14.83
CA ILE A 6 -22.26 19.98 -13.67
C ILE A 6 -22.67 18.53 -13.38
N LEU A 7 -22.98 17.75 -14.42
CA LEU A 7 -23.38 16.35 -14.27
C LEU A 7 -22.24 15.48 -13.71
N THR A 8 -21.01 15.70 -14.18
CA THR A 8 -19.83 14.92 -13.78
C THR A 8 -19.33 15.32 -12.40
N ALA A 9 -19.33 16.62 -12.08
CA ALA A 9 -19.00 17.13 -10.76
C ALA A 9 -19.92 16.56 -9.66
N LYS A 10 -21.22 16.37 -9.95
CA LYS A 10 -22.14 15.73 -9.00
C LYS A 10 -21.75 14.28 -8.71
N GLY A 11 -21.44 13.50 -9.75
CA GLY A 11 -21.03 12.10 -9.57
C GLY A 11 -19.75 12.00 -8.74
N GLU A 12 -18.74 12.80 -9.07
CA GLU A 12 -17.47 12.84 -8.35
C GLU A 12 -17.61 13.29 -6.89
N PHE A 13 -18.49 14.26 -6.62
CA PHE A 13 -18.83 14.66 -5.25
C PHE A 13 -19.49 13.51 -4.47
N ASP A 14 -20.49 12.86 -5.06
CA ASP A 14 -21.19 11.73 -4.42
C ASP A 14 -20.21 10.56 -4.15
N LEU A 15 -19.22 10.34 -5.02
CA LEU A 15 -18.13 9.37 -4.80
C LEU A 15 -17.27 9.73 -3.59
N ALA A 16 -16.89 11.01 -3.46
CA ALA A 16 -16.08 11.47 -2.35
C ALA A 16 -16.82 11.33 -1.01
N ILE A 17 -18.13 11.60 -1.00
CA ILE A 17 -18.96 11.36 0.19
C ILE A 17 -19.03 9.86 0.53
N LEU A 18 -19.21 8.99 -0.48
CA LEU A 18 -19.20 7.53 -0.29
C LEU A 18 -17.85 7.01 0.22
N ALA A 19 -16.74 7.65 -0.16
CA ALA A 19 -15.40 7.38 0.34
C ALA A 19 -15.11 8.01 1.72
N HIS A 20 -16.14 8.47 2.43
CA HIS A 20 -16.07 9.08 3.77
C HIS A 20 -15.27 10.39 3.86
N PHE A 21 -15.13 11.14 2.77
CA PHE A 21 -14.61 12.51 2.85
C PHE A 21 -15.67 13.44 3.48
N SER A 22 -15.21 14.39 4.29
CA SER A 22 -16.07 15.45 4.82
C SER A 22 -16.72 16.23 3.65
N PRO A 23 -18.01 16.60 3.72
CA PRO A 23 -18.67 17.40 2.68
C PRO A 23 -17.94 18.69 2.33
N TRP A 24 -17.24 19.28 3.32
CA TRP A 24 -16.41 20.47 3.15
C TRP A 24 -15.15 20.26 2.30
N ILE A 25 -14.71 19.01 2.13
CA ILE A 25 -13.54 18.63 1.33
C ILE A 25 -13.99 17.96 0.03
N ALA A 26 -15.12 17.25 0.06
CA ALA A 26 -15.66 16.52 -1.09
C ALA A 26 -15.91 17.41 -2.32
N TRP A 27 -16.28 18.69 -2.14
CA TRP A 27 -16.46 19.62 -3.28
C TRP A 27 -15.14 19.97 -3.99
N MET A 28 -13.99 19.81 -3.33
CA MET A 28 -12.67 20.04 -3.95
C MET A 28 -12.24 18.89 -4.86
N PHE A 29 -12.81 17.69 -4.68
CA PHE A 29 -12.46 16.51 -5.46
C PHE A 29 -12.73 16.70 -6.97
N PRO A 30 -13.93 17.13 -7.41
CA PRO A 30 -14.17 17.39 -8.83
C PRO A 30 -13.30 18.52 -9.38
N VAL A 31 -13.03 19.55 -8.59
CA VAL A 31 -12.14 20.66 -9.00
C VAL A 31 -10.71 20.16 -9.23
N MET A 32 -10.18 19.30 -8.37
CA MET A 32 -8.84 18.73 -8.52
C MET A 32 -8.74 17.84 -9.76
N LEU A 33 -9.78 17.06 -10.03
CA LEU A 33 -9.85 16.15 -11.18
C LEU A 33 -9.96 16.97 -12.48
N ASP A 34 -10.78 18.01 -12.51
CA ASP A 34 -10.88 18.96 -13.61
C ASP A 34 -9.55 19.68 -13.87
N VAL A 35 -8.87 20.18 -12.83
CA VAL A 35 -7.55 20.80 -12.97
C VAL A 35 -6.52 19.83 -13.52
N TYR A 36 -6.53 18.57 -13.05
CA TYR A 36 -5.66 17.52 -13.58
C TYR A 36 -5.92 17.25 -15.06
N VAL A 37 -7.20 17.11 -15.44
CA VAL A 37 -7.60 16.87 -16.83
C VAL A 37 -7.25 18.08 -17.71
N VAL A 38 -7.52 19.30 -17.27
CA VAL A 38 -7.17 20.54 -17.99
C VAL A 38 -5.66 20.68 -18.15
N THR A 39 -4.88 20.41 -17.10
CA THR A 39 -3.41 20.48 -17.19
C THR A 39 -2.83 19.37 -18.06
N ALA A 40 -3.38 18.16 -18.01
CA ALA A 40 -3.03 17.07 -18.93
C ALA A 40 -3.34 17.44 -20.38
N PHE A 41 -4.49 18.06 -20.63
CA PHE A 41 -4.86 18.59 -21.94
C PHE A 41 -3.95 19.73 -22.39
N HIS A 42 -3.50 20.60 -21.48
CA HIS A 42 -2.60 21.70 -21.80
C HIS A 42 -1.20 21.22 -22.15
N ARG A 43 -0.72 20.15 -21.50
CA ARG A 43 0.60 19.54 -21.77
C ARG A 43 0.65 18.69 -23.05
N ARG A 44 -0.48 18.45 -23.73
CA ARG A 44 -0.59 17.68 -24.99
C ARG A 44 0.08 16.30 -24.96
N ARG A 45 0.26 15.71 -23.78
CA ARG A 45 0.75 14.34 -23.65
C ARG A 45 -0.44 13.40 -23.81
N TRP A 46 -0.51 12.73 -24.96
CA TRP A 46 -1.61 11.81 -25.26
C TRP A 46 -1.83 10.76 -24.16
N LYS A 47 -0.74 10.28 -23.54
CA LYS A 47 -0.80 9.35 -22.40
C LYS A 47 -1.52 9.96 -21.19
N ASP A 48 -1.15 11.17 -20.78
CA ASP A 48 -1.75 11.85 -19.62
C ASP A 48 -3.23 12.19 -19.87
N MET A 49 -3.57 12.52 -21.12
CA MET A 49 -4.95 12.75 -21.56
C MET A 49 -5.80 11.48 -21.45
N VAL A 50 -5.27 10.33 -21.89
CA VAL A 50 -5.95 9.04 -21.77
C VAL A 50 -6.13 8.64 -20.31
N VAL A 51 -5.11 8.84 -19.46
CA VAL A 51 -5.18 8.55 -18.03
C VAL A 51 -6.24 9.40 -17.34
N GLY A 52 -6.28 10.72 -17.59
CA GLY A 52 -7.30 11.61 -17.04
C GLY A 52 -8.71 11.21 -17.47
N MET A 53 -8.88 10.81 -18.74
CA MET A 53 -10.17 10.36 -19.26
C MET A 53 -10.64 9.04 -18.64
N LEU A 54 -9.72 8.07 -18.49
CA LEU A 54 -10.02 6.80 -17.82
C LEU A 54 -10.39 7.01 -16.35
N LEU A 55 -9.72 7.93 -15.65
CA LEU A 55 -10.02 8.26 -14.26
C LEU A 55 -11.44 8.85 -14.12
N MET A 56 -11.81 9.77 -15.01
CA MET A 56 -13.15 10.37 -15.06
C MET A 56 -14.24 9.32 -15.31
N ILE A 57 -14.02 8.41 -16.28
CA ILE A 57 -14.93 7.30 -16.56
C ILE A 57 -15.05 6.38 -15.35
N PHE A 58 -13.91 6.03 -14.74
CA PHE A 58 -13.87 5.16 -13.56
C PHE A 58 -14.67 5.74 -12.40
N CYS A 59 -14.52 7.03 -12.10
CA CYS A 59 -15.29 7.70 -11.05
C CYS A 59 -16.81 7.62 -11.30
N GLN A 60 -17.26 7.87 -12.53
CA GLN A 60 -18.68 7.79 -12.87
C GLN A 60 -19.23 6.36 -12.78
N VAL A 61 -18.47 5.38 -13.28
CA VAL A 61 -18.83 3.97 -13.15
C VAL A 61 -18.91 3.57 -11.68
N ALA A 62 -17.91 3.94 -10.87
CA ALA A 62 -17.87 3.61 -9.45
C ALA A 62 -19.10 4.13 -8.70
N VAL A 63 -19.50 5.39 -8.92
CA VAL A 63 -20.67 6.00 -8.24
C VAL A 63 -21.97 5.27 -8.52
N HIS A 64 -22.15 4.79 -9.75
CA HIS A 64 -23.42 4.17 -10.15
C HIS A 64 -23.42 2.66 -9.92
N VAL A 65 -22.24 2.04 -9.86
CA VAL A 65 -22.07 0.61 -9.62
C VAL A 65 -22.03 0.27 -8.12
N LEU A 66 -21.45 1.14 -7.27
CA LEU A 66 -21.40 0.92 -5.82
C LEU A 66 -22.78 0.70 -5.18
N PRO A 67 -23.79 1.54 -5.43
CA PRO A 67 -25.11 1.39 -4.83
C PRO A 67 -25.78 0.08 -5.24
N VAL A 68 -25.61 -0.33 -6.50
CA VAL A 68 -26.19 -1.57 -7.06
C VAL A 68 -25.64 -2.82 -6.35
N PHE A 69 -24.37 -2.80 -5.92
CA PHE A 69 -23.79 -3.91 -5.15
C PHE A 69 -24.16 -3.90 -3.66
N ILE A 70 -24.62 -2.76 -3.11
CA ILE A 70 -24.93 -2.61 -1.68
C ILE A 70 -26.42 -2.87 -1.41
N THR A 71 -27.32 -2.48 -2.32
CA THR A 71 -28.77 -2.74 -2.17
C THR A 71 -29.17 -4.03 -2.90
N ALA A 72 -29.27 -5.13 -2.16
CA ALA A 72 -29.72 -6.41 -2.69
C ALA A 72 -31.20 -6.34 -3.12
N GLY A 73 -31.47 -6.22 -4.42
CA GLY A 73 -32.86 -6.36 -4.91
C GLY A 73 -33.12 -6.06 -6.38
N GLU A 74 -32.36 -5.18 -7.02
CA GLU A 74 -32.66 -4.77 -8.40
C GLU A 74 -31.45 -4.97 -9.32
N GLN A 75 -31.58 -5.88 -10.29
CA GLN A 75 -30.56 -6.11 -11.31
C GLN A 75 -30.60 -4.97 -12.33
N THR A 76 -30.09 -3.81 -11.98
CA THR A 76 -29.80 -2.78 -12.97
C THR A 76 -28.66 -3.30 -13.87
N PRO A 77 -28.82 -3.36 -15.20
CA PRO A 77 -27.79 -3.90 -16.07
C PRO A 77 -26.56 -2.99 -16.02
N TRP A 78 -25.52 -3.44 -15.31
CA TRP A 78 -24.27 -2.69 -15.10
C TRP A 78 -23.61 -2.23 -16.41
N GLY A 79 -23.80 -2.97 -17.50
CA GLY A 79 -23.35 -2.58 -18.83
C GLY A 79 -23.99 -1.29 -19.35
N LEU A 80 -25.26 -1.02 -19.01
CA LEU A 80 -25.96 0.22 -19.38
C LEU A 80 -25.40 1.41 -18.60
N VAL A 81 -25.09 1.22 -17.33
CA VAL A 81 -24.47 2.24 -16.46
C VAL A 81 -23.11 2.64 -17.01
N VAL A 82 -22.27 1.66 -17.37
CA VAL A 82 -20.97 1.91 -17.99
C VAL A 82 -21.13 2.62 -19.34
N ALA A 83 -22.07 2.18 -20.17
CA ALA A 83 -22.32 2.80 -21.48
C ALA A 83 -22.73 4.27 -21.35
N VAL A 84 -23.63 4.60 -20.41
CA VAL A 84 -24.10 5.98 -20.16
C VAL A 84 -22.99 6.85 -19.56
N ALA A 85 -22.20 6.34 -18.62
CA ALA A 85 -21.05 7.04 -18.04
C ALA A 85 -19.98 7.40 -19.10
N CYS A 86 -19.76 6.53 -20.09
CA CYS A 86 -18.83 6.80 -21.18
C CYS A 86 -19.29 7.90 -22.15
N VAL A 87 -20.59 8.23 -22.20
CA VAL A 87 -21.13 9.22 -23.17
C VAL A 87 -20.53 10.61 -22.96
N ALA A 88 -20.47 11.09 -21.72
CA ALA A 88 -19.99 12.45 -21.45
C ALA A 88 -18.50 12.65 -21.83
N PRO A 89 -17.56 11.77 -21.43
CA PRO A 89 -16.16 11.82 -21.87
C PRO A 89 -15.99 11.71 -23.38
N ILE A 90 -16.73 10.79 -24.03
CA ILE A 90 -16.69 10.62 -25.49
C ILE A 90 -17.17 11.89 -26.19
N VAL A 91 -18.26 12.50 -25.72
CA VAL A 91 -18.78 13.76 -26.27
C VAL A 91 -17.77 14.89 -26.05
N VAL A 92 -17.08 14.98 -24.92
CA VAL A 92 -16.04 15.99 -24.69
C VAL A 92 -14.86 15.81 -25.65
N VAL A 93 -14.38 14.58 -25.85
CA VAL A 93 -13.32 14.28 -26.82
C VAL A 93 -13.77 14.58 -28.24
N ARG A 94 -14.99 14.16 -28.61
CA ARG A 94 -15.57 14.41 -29.94
C ARG A 94 -15.74 15.91 -30.19
N VAL A 95 -16.29 16.64 -29.21
CA VAL A 95 -16.43 18.09 -29.28
C VAL A 95 -15.06 18.71 -29.42
N LYS A 96 -14.02 18.32 -28.67
CA LYS A 96 -12.67 18.87 -28.80
C LYS A 96 -12.01 18.57 -30.15
N ILE A 97 -12.21 17.37 -30.69
CA ILE A 97 -11.78 17.01 -32.05
C ILE A 97 -12.53 17.87 -33.09
N LEU A 98 -13.83 18.13 -32.88
CA LEU A 98 -14.68 18.91 -33.78
C LEU A 98 -14.57 20.44 -33.63
N THR A 99 -14.27 20.96 -32.43
CA THR A 99 -13.94 22.37 -32.21
C THR A 99 -12.58 22.71 -32.78
N GLY A 100 -11.84 21.68 -33.21
CA GLY A 100 -10.76 21.78 -34.16
C GLY A 100 -9.50 22.34 -33.54
N ARG A 101 -8.38 21.95 -34.14
CA ARG A 101 -7.15 22.73 -34.06
C ARG A 101 -7.50 24.20 -34.27
N THR A 102 -7.13 25.05 -33.34
CA THR A 102 -7.44 26.49 -33.46
C THR A 102 -6.89 27.00 -34.79
N ARG A 103 -7.50 28.00 -35.47
CA ARG A 103 -6.93 28.54 -36.74
C ARG A 103 -5.44 28.90 -36.62
N GLN A 104 -5.01 29.32 -35.42
CA GLN A 104 -3.61 29.54 -35.09
C GLN A 104 -2.74 28.27 -35.10
N GLU A 105 -3.28 27.13 -34.69
CA GLU A 105 -2.58 25.85 -34.71
C GLU A 105 -2.46 25.29 -36.13
N ILE A 106 -3.48 25.48 -36.98
CA ILE A 106 -3.41 25.14 -38.40
C ILE A 106 -2.37 26.04 -39.09
N ALA A 107 -2.38 27.34 -38.80
CA ALA A 107 -1.37 28.27 -39.31
C ALA A 107 0.05 27.91 -38.85
N ALA A 108 0.24 27.50 -37.59
CA ALA A 108 1.54 27.10 -37.07
C ALA A 108 2.05 25.77 -37.68
N ASP A 109 1.17 24.79 -37.90
CA ASP A 109 1.52 23.55 -38.60
C ASP A 109 1.85 23.84 -40.08
N ASP A 110 1.10 24.72 -40.74
CA ASP A 110 1.37 25.16 -42.12
C ASP A 110 2.69 25.94 -42.21
N GLU A 111 3.01 26.79 -41.24
CA GLU A 111 4.30 27.48 -41.16
C GLU A 111 5.46 26.51 -40.92
N ALA A 112 5.28 25.53 -40.03
CA ALA A 112 6.28 24.49 -39.81
C ALA A 112 6.48 23.62 -41.05
N ALA A 113 5.41 23.32 -41.80
CA ALA A 113 5.49 22.62 -43.07
C ALA A 113 6.22 23.45 -44.13
N ARG A 114 5.93 24.76 -44.23
CA ARG A 114 6.65 25.68 -45.12
C ARG A 114 8.14 25.76 -44.77
N GLN A 115 8.49 25.90 -43.49
CA GLN A 115 9.88 25.92 -43.05
C GLN A 115 10.60 24.59 -43.35
N ALA A 116 9.91 23.46 -43.23
CA ALA A 116 10.46 22.16 -43.61
C ALA A 116 10.65 22.03 -45.13
N GLU A 117 9.74 22.58 -45.93
CA GLU A 117 9.84 22.66 -47.39
C GLU A 117 11.04 23.56 -47.81
N GLU A 118 11.16 24.73 -47.19
CA GLU A 118 12.28 25.68 -47.38
C GLU A 118 13.62 25.03 -47.01
N LEU A 119 13.69 24.29 -45.91
CA LEU A 119 14.89 23.53 -45.53
C LEU A 119 15.21 22.41 -46.53
N ARG A 120 14.20 21.76 -47.14
CA ARG A 120 14.44 20.78 -48.21
C ARG A 120 14.96 21.46 -49.48
N GLN A 121 14.40 22.61 -49.86
CA GLN A 121 14.86 23.38 -51.01
C GLN A 121 16.29 23.88 -50.80
N ALA A 122 16.59 24.49 -49.65
CA ALA A 122 17.95 24.94 -49.32
C ALA A 122 18.97 23.78 -49.36
N ARG A 123 18.59 22.57 -48.91
CA ARG A 123 19.43 21.37 -49.02
C ARG A 123 19.62 20.91 -50.47
N ALA A 124 18.57 20.99 -51.29
CA ALA A 124 18.64 20.66 -52.71
C ALA A 124 19.53 21.65 -53.48
N ASP A 125 19.39 22.95 -53.21
CA ASP A 125 20.21 24.02 -53.82
C ASP A 125 21.68 23.87 -53.42
N THR A 126 21.95 23.60 -52.15
CA THR A 126 23.32 23.33 -51.67
C THR A 126 23.92 22.09 -52.35
N ALA A 127 23.10 21.05 -52.62
CA ALA A 127 23.55 19.87 -53.34
C ALA A 127 23.79 20.15 -54.84
N ALA A 128 22.98 21.01 -55.46
CA ALA A 128 23.16 21.43 -56.85
C ALA A 128 24.45 22.24 -57.03
N VAL A 129 24.71 23.23 -56.16
CA VAL A 129 25.96 24.01 -56.17
C VAL A 129 27.19 23.12 -56.00
N ARG A 130 27.12 22.10 -55.13
CA ARG A 130 28.23 21.14 -54.98
C ARG A 130 28.47 20.30 -56.23
N ARG A 131 27.43 19.94 -56.99
CA ARG A 131 27.58 19.22 -58.26
C ARG A 131 28.20 20.11 -59.33
N GLU A 132 27.74 21.34 -59.46
CA GLU A 132 28.30 22.31 -60.40
C GLU A 132 29.78 22.62 -60.08
N LEU A 133 30.13 22.74 -58.81
CA LEU A 133 31.53 22.91 -58.38
C LEU A 133 32.39 21.68 -58.70
N ALA A 134 31.84 20.47 -58.59
CA ALA A 134 32.54 19.24 -58.97
C ALA A 134 32.72 19.11 -60.50
N GLU A 135 31.70 19.49 -61.27
CA GLU A 135 31.75 19.50 -62.74
C GLU A 135 32.73 20.55 -63.29
N THR A 136 32.73 21.76 -62.71
CA THR A 136 33.70 22.81 -63.08
C THR A 136 35.12 22.40 -62.72
N ARG A 137 35.33 21.75 -61.57
CA ARG A 137 36.65 21.23 -61.18
C ARG A 137 37.14 20.13 -62.12
N THR A 138 36.30 19.16 -62.45
CA THR A 138 36.67 18.09 -63.40
C THR A 138 36.92 18.63 -64.81
N ARG A 139 36.18 19.65 -65.25
CA ARG A 139 36.44 20.33 -66.52
C ARG A 139 37.74 21.13 -66.51
N ALA A 140 38.06 21.83 -65.43
CA ALA A 140 39.33 22.54 -65.27
C ALA A 140 40.52 21.57 -65.22
N GLU A 141 40.38 20.42 -64.56
CA GLU A 141 41.39 19.36 -64.54
C GLU A 141 41.59 18.77 -65.94
N ALA A 142 40.52 18.51 -66.69
CA ALA A 142 40.59 18.04 -68.08
C ALA A 142 41.21 19.08 -69.03
N GLU A 143 40.92 20.36 -68.87
CA GLU A 143 41.52 21.44 -69.65
C GLU A 143 43.01 21.64 -69.35
N MET A 144 43.43 21.53 -68.08
CA MET A 144 44.86 21.52 -67.75
C MET A 144 45.57 20.34 -68.42
N GLN A 145 44.98 19.15 -68.36
CA GLN A 145 45.57 17.95 -68.95
C GLN A 145 45.62 18.04 -70.49
N ALA A 146 44.63 18.67 -71.12
CA ALA A 146 44.64 18.95 -72.55
C ALA A 146 45.72 19.97 -72.94
N ARG A 147 45.95 21.01 -72.11
CA ARG A 147 47.03 21.98 -72.33
C ARG A 147 48.41 21.35 -72.14
N GLU A 148 48.59 20.54 -71.11
CA GLU A 148 49.84 19.82 -70.87
C GLU A 148 50.16 18.88 -72.05
N ASN A 149 49.16 18.14 -72.55
CA ASN A 149 49.31 17.29 -73.73
C ASN A 149 49.60 18.10 -75.02
N ALA A 150 48.98 19.27 -75.18
CA ALA A 150 49.21 20.15 -76.33
C ALA A 150 50.59 20.82 -76.27
N GLU A 151 51.09 21.18 -75.09
CA GLU A 151 52.45 21.70 -74.90
C GLU A 151 53.51 20.63 -75.15
N THR A 152 53.28 19.38 -74.75
CA THR A 152 54.16 18.26 -75.16
C THR A 152 54.12 18.02 -76.67
N ALA A 153 52.96 18.11 -77.33
CA ALA A 153 52.86 17.94 -78.78
C ALA A 153 53.47 19.12 -79.57
N ALA A 154 53.37 20.35 -79.06
CA ALA A 154 54.00 21.54 -79.65
C ALA A 154 55.54 21.50 -79.48
N SER A 155 56.03 21.04 -78.32
CA SER A 155 57.46 20.79 -78.07
C SER A 155 58.03 19.68 -78.97
N GLU A 156 57.26 18.64 -79.27
CA GLU A 156 57.63 17.59 -80.23
C GLU A 156 57.58 18.06 -81.70
N ALA A 157 56.70 19.03 -82.04
CA ALA A 157 56.60 19.62 -83.37
C ALA A 157 57.68 20.69 -83.66
N GLU A 158 58.04 21.51 -82.66
CA GLU A 158 59.15 22.48 -82.78
C GLU A 158 60.53 21.79 -82.88
N MET A 159 60.66 20.56 -82.38
CA MET A 159 61.88 19.76 -82.55
C MET A 159 62.04 19.16 -83.97
N GLN A 160 60.99 19.19 -84.81
CA GLN A 160 61.02 18.68 -86.18
C GLN A 160 61.08 19.77 -87.27
N THR A 161 60.73 21.02 -86.96
CA THR A 161 60.75 22.15 -87.91
C THR A 161 62.03 23.00 -87.84
N ALA A 162 62.96 22.71 -86.93
CA ALA A 162 64.26 23.37 -86.80
C ALA A 162 65.40 22.73 -87.65
N GLN A 163 65.07 21.97 -88.71
CA GLN A 163 66.06 21.31 -89.59
C GLN A 163 65.91 21.54 -91.09
N ALA A 164 65.17 22.57 -91.54
CA ALA A 164 65.13 22.88 -92.97
C ALA A 164 64.81 24.35 -93.24
N GLU A 165 65.82 25.22 -93.21
CA GLU A 165 65.93 26.35 -94.15
C GLU A 165 67.25 27.10 -93.97
N THR A 166 68.19 26.91 -94.89
CA THR A 166 69.04 28.01 -95.35
C THR A 166 69.82 27.64 -96.60
N ARG A 167 69.70 28.54 -97.58
CA ARG A 167 70.63 28.95 -98.66
C ARG A 167 70.02 28.73 -100.05
N ALA A 168 70.19 29.60 -101.02
CA ALA A 168 70.65 30.99 -101.17
C ALA A 168 70.52 31.30 -102.68
N ALA A 169 70.64 32.59 -103.04
CA ALA A 169 70.83 33.14 -104.40
C ALA A 169 69.51 33.53 -105.13
N ARG A 170 69.35 34.73 -105.72
CA ARG A 170 70.34 35.67 -106.28
C ARG A 170 69.85 37.11 -106.26
N GLU A 171 70.76 38.01 -105.92
CA GLU A 171 70.76 39.43 -106.24
C GLU A 171 71.41 39.65 -107.61
N ALA A 172 70.93 40.62 -108.40
CA ALA A 172 71.75 41.60 -109.14
C ALA A 172 70.97 42.34 -110.25
N GLU A 173 70.05 43.24 -109.90
CA GLU A 173 69.63 44.33 -110.82
C GLU A 173 68.96 45.52 -110.09
N ILE A 174 69.45 45.94 -108.93
CA ILE A 174 68.95 47.16 -108.29
C ILE A 174 70.15 47.83 -107.62
N ARG A 175 70.96 48.59 -108.36
CA ARG A 175 72.09 49.36 -107.77
C ARG A 175 72.11 50.84 -108.10
N ALA A 176 71.17 51.34 -108.90
CA ALA A 176 71.00 52.77 -109.14
C ALA A 176 69.74 53.35 -108.47
N ASP A 177 68.71 52.52 -108.24
CA ASP A 177 67.59 52.86 -107.35
C ASP A 177 67.94 52.68 -105.87
N VAL A 178 68.99 51.90 -105.55
CA VAL A 178 69.40 51.58 -104.17
C VAL A 178 69.93 52.77 -103.39
N GLU A 179 70.52 53.82 -103.97
CA GLU A 179 71.04 54.93 -103.14
C GLU A 179 69.94 55.95 -102.75
N ARG A 180 68.94 56.18 -103.60
CA ARG A 180 67.75 56.98 -103.22
C ARG A 180 66.73 56.16 -102.42
N ALA A 181 66.58 54.88 -102.75
CA ALA A 181 65.83 53.94 -101.93
C ALA A 181 66.53 53.71 -100.59
N ALA A 182 67.86 53.69 -100.48
CA ALA A 182 68.57 53.51 -99.21
C ALA A 182 68.47 54.72 -98.28
N GLN A 183 68.35 55.95 -98.81
CA GLN A 183 68.09 57.12 -97.95
C GLN A 183 66.64 57.17 -97.50
N ALA A 184 65.67 56.90 -98.38
CA ALA A 184 64.26 56.76 -97.99
C ALA A 184 63.99 55.51 -97.13
N GLN A 185 64.74 54.42 -97.34
CA GLN A 185 64.74 53.21 -96.50
C GLN A 185 65.44 53.47 -95.18
N ALA A 186 66.52 54.25 -95.11
CA ALA A 186 67.13 54.58 -93.83
C ALA A 186 66.21 55.45 -92.96
N GLU A 187 65.47 56.39 -93.55
CA GLU A 187 64.47 57.19 -92.84
C GLU A 187 63.25 56.37 -92.43
N THR A 188 62.70 55.54 -93.33
CA THR A 188 61.59 54.64 -92.97
C THR A 188 62.01 53.52 -92.03
N GLU A 189 63.23 53.00 -92.13
CA GLU A 189 63.77 52.04 -91.16
C GLU A 189 64.03 52.70 -89.80
N ALA A 190 64.46 53.96 -89.76
CA ALA A 190 64.61 54.69 -88.51
C ALA A 190 63.24 54.94 -87.86
N GLU A 191 62.22 55.31 -88.64
CA GLU A 191 60.85 55.50 -88.17
C GLU A 191 60.20 54.17 -87.74
N ILE A 192 60.35 53.11 -88.53
CA ILE A 192 59.89 51.75 -88.19
C ILE A 192 60.62 51.24 -86.94
N ARG A 193 61.94 51.44 -86.80
CA ARG A 193 62.67 51.05 -85.58
C ARG A 193 62.22 51.87 -84.37
N ALA A 194 61.93 53.16 -84.54
CA ALA A 194 61.39 53.99 -83.47
C ALA A 194 59.99 53.50 -83.05
N GLU A 195 59.11 53.20 -84.00
CA GLU A 195 57.76 52.68 -83.74
C GLU A 195 57.80 51.29 -83.10
N ILE A 196 58.64 50.38 -83.60
CA ILE A 196 58.86 49.06 -83.01
C ILE A 196 59.40 49.20 -81.58
N SER A 197 60.36 50.10 -81.34
CA SER A 197 60.90 50.32 -80.00
C SER A 197 59.87 50.93 -79.04
N ALA A 198 59.05 51.88 -79.51
CA ALA A 198 57.98 52.47 -78.72
C ALA A 198 56.89 51.44 -78.39
N ARG A 199 56.53 50.59 -79.35
CA ARG A 199 55.58 49.50 -79.16
C ARG A 199 56.13 48.43 -78.21
N ALA A 200 57.39 48.03 -78.36
CA ALA A 200 58.05 47.11 -77.44
C ALA A 200 58.10 47.68 -76.01
N GLN A 201 58.41 48.97 -75.84
CA GLN A 201 58.41 49.62 -74.52
C GLN A 201 56.98 49.68 -73.91
N ALA A 202 55.96 49.92 -74.75
CA ALA A 202 54.56 49.89 -74.32
C ALA A 202 54.11 48.48 -73.91
N GLU A 203 54.53 47.45 -74.63
CA GLU A 203 54.26 46.04 -74.31
C GLU A 203 54.98 45.61 -73.02
N ILE A 204 56.23 46.00 -72.82
CA ILE A 204 56.98 45.76 -71.58
C ILE A 204 56.28 46.43 -70.39
N SER A 205 55.94 47.72 -70.50
CA SER A 205 55.25 48.44 -69.41
C SER A 205 53.81 47.96 -69.17
N ALA A 206 53.15 47.38 -70.17
CA ALA A 206 51.87 46.69 -69.99
C ALA A 206 52.06 45.34 -69.28
N ALA A 207 53.09 44.56 -69.65
CA ALA A 207 53.42 43.30 -69.01
C ALA A 207 53.84 43.51 -67.54
N GLU A 208 54.65 44.52 -67.23
CA GLU A 208 55.05 44.88 -65.87
C GLU A 208 53.81 45.19 -65.00
N ARG A 209 52.91 46.07 -65.47
CA ARG A 209 51.65 46.37 -64.77
C ARG A 209 50.76 45.15 -64.59
N ALA A 210 50.70 44.25 -65.58
CA ALA A 210 49.96 43.00 -65.48
C ALA A 210 50.58 42.06 -64.43
N THR A 211 51.91 41.98 -64.35
CA THR A 211 52.59 41.18 -63.32
C THR A 211 52.40 41.76 -61.91
N GLU A 212 52.47 43.09 -61.74
CA GLU A 212 52.21 43.75 -60.47
C GLU A 212 50.77 43.49 -60.00
N ALA A 213 49.79 43.66 -60.90
CA ALA A 213 48.39 43.37 -60.61
C ALA A 213 48.16 41.88 -60.26
N ALA A 214 48.85 40.95 -60.94
CA ALA A 214 48.78 39.52 -60.64
C ALA A 214 49.39 39.20 -59.26
N VAL A 215 50.50 39.84 -58.88
CA VAL A 215 51.12 39.67 -57.55
C VAL A 215 50.22 40.22 -56.46
N GLU A 216 49.59 41.39 -56.66
CA GLU A 216 48.63 41.95 -55.70
C GLU A 216 47.39 41.06 -55.55
N ALA A 217 46.85 40.55 -56.66
CA ALA A 217 45.73 39.61 -56.65
C ALA A 217 46.08 38.30 -55.91
N ALA A 218 47.30 37.78 -56.12
CA ALA A 218 47.78 36.60 -55.41
C ALA A 218 47.93 36.84 -53.90
N ARG A 219 48.46 38.00 -53.48
CA ARG A 219 48.54 38.38 -52.07
C ARG A 219 47.16 38.52 -51.44
N ALA A 220 46.21 39.16 -52.12
CA ALA A 220 44.84 39.28 -51.65
C ALA A 220 44.15 37.91 -51.52
N ALA A 221 44.39 37.00 -52.47
CA ALA A 221 43.88 35.63 -52.39
C ALA A 221 44.49 34.85 -51.21
N GLN A 222 45.79 34.99 -50.96
CA GLN A 222 46.45 34.39 -49.80
C GLN A 222 45.90 34.93 -48.48
N GLN A 223 45.64 36.23 -48.37
CA GLN A 223 45.04 36.83 -47.17
C GLN A 223 43.63 36.28 -46.92
N ARG A 224 42.77 36.21 -47.94
CA ARG A 224 41.43 35.62 -47.80
C ARG A 224 41.49 34.14 -47.41
N ALA A 225 42.44 33.38 -47.98
CA ALA A 225 42.63 31.98 -47.62
C ALA A 225 43.08 31.82 -46.15
N ALA A 226 43.96 32.71 -45.66
CA ALA A 226 44.38 32.72 -44.26
C ALA A 226 43.22 33.06 -43.31
N GLU A 227 42.42 34.08 -43.63
CA GLU A 227 41.22 34.44 -42.86
C GLU A 227 40.20 33.30 -42.82
N GLN A 228 39.96 32.64 -43.96
CA GLN A 228 39.07 31.47 -44.01
C GLN A 228 39.63 30.30 -43.18
N ALA A 229 40.94 30.08 -43.17
CA ALA A 229 41.57 29.06 -42.35
C ALA A 229 41.45 29.35 -40.85
N GLU A 230 41.56 30.62 -40.43
CA GLU A 230 41.33 31.00 -39.03
C GLU A 230 39.87 30.83 -38.61
N LEU A 231 38.91 31.25 -39.46
CA LEU A 231 37.49 31.02 -39.20
C LEU A 231 37.15 29.53 -39.11
N ALA A 232 37.76 28.70 -39.95
CA ALA A 232 37.61 27.24 -39.88
C ALA A 232 38.15 26.67 -38.55
N ARG A 233 39.33 27.11 -38.10
CA ARG A 233 39.89 26.71 -36.79
C ARG A 233 39.01 27.12 -35.61
N LEU A 234 38.45 28.33 -35.64
CA LEU A 234 37.51 28.79 -34.61
C LEU A 234 36.21 27.98 -34.62
N ALA A 235 35.70 27.62 -35.81
CA ALA A 235 34.53 26.75 -35.93
C ALA A 235 34.81 25.33 -35.41
N GLU A 236 35.98 24.76 -35.69
CA GLU A 236 36.41 23.47 -35.13
C GLU A 236 36.53 23.52 -33.61
N GLY A 237 37.10 24.60 -33.04
CA GLY A 237 37.16 24.81 -31.60
C GLY A 237 35.77 24.85 -30.95
N ARG A 238 34.83 25.58 -31.53
CA ARG A 238 33.43 25.62 -31.04
C ARG A 238 32.73 24.27 -31.15
N LEU A 239 33.02 23.49 -32.20
CA LEU A 239 32.48 22.13 -32.35
C LEU A 239 33.05 21.18 -31.30
N ALA A 240 34.33 21.30 -30.95
CA ALA A 240 34.94 20.52 -29.87
C ALA A 240 34.30 20.87 -28.51
N GLU A 241 34.16 22.15 -28.19
CA GLU A 241 33.49 22.59 -26.96
C GLU A 241 32.03 22.11 -26.88
N ALA A 242 31.30 22.14 -28.00
CA ALA A 242 29.94 21.63 -28.08
C ALA A 242 29.86 20.12 -27.85
N ARG A 243 30.84 19.34 -28.35
CA ARG A 243 30.95 17.90 -28.09
C ARG A 243 31.24 17.62 -26.62
N ASP A 244 32.21 18.30 -26.03
CA ASP A 244 32.53 18.15 -24.60
C ASP A 244 31.33 18.53 -23.71
N ALA A 245 30.57 19.56 -24.08
CA ALA A 245 29.36 19.94 -23.39
C ALA A 245 28.25 18.87 -23.53
N ALA A 246 28.12 18.26 -24.70
CA ALA A 246 27.18 17.17 -24.94
C ALA A 246 27.55 15.91 -24.13
N ASP A 247 28.83 15.57 -24.06
CA ASP A 247 29.33 14.42 -23.30
C ASP A 247 29.11 14.62 -21.79
N ARG A 248 29.43 15.81 -21.25
CA ARG A 248 29.10 16.16 -19.86
C ARG A 248 27.59 16.10 -19.58
N ALA A 249 26.76 16.53 -20.52
CA ALA A 249 25.30 16.44 -20.37
C ALA A 249 24.81 14.98 -20.42
N ALA A 250 25.43 14.12 -21.22
CA ALA A 250 25.13 12.69 -21.27
C ALA A 250 25.51 12.00 -19.94
N GLU A 251 26.71 12.26 -19.42
CA GLU A 251 27.16 11.77 -18.11
C GLU A 251 26.23 12.22 -16.98
N ALA A 252 25.83 13.50 -16.98
CA ALA A 252 24.88 14.02 -15.99
C ALA A 252 23.52 13.32 -16.06
N ARG A 253 23.03 12.98 -17.25
CA ARG A 253 21.79 12.21 -17.43
C ARG A 253 21.91 10.80 -16.89
N VAL A 254 23.01 10.09 -17.20
CA VAL A 254 23.26 8.74 -16.67
C VAL A 254 23.34 8.77 -15.15
N ALA A 255 24.04 9.74 -14.56
CA ALA A 255 24.10 9.90 -13.10
C ALA A 255 22.73 10.19 -12.48
N ALA A 256 21.90 11.01 -13.13
CA ALA A 256 20.54 11.30 -12.68
C ALA A 256 19.64 10.05 -12.75
N GLU A 257 19.75 9.25 -13.80
CA GLU A 257 19.00 8.00 -13.97
C GLU A 257 19.41 6.94 -12.92
N GLN A 258 20.71 6.82 -12.65
CA GLN A 258 21.22 5.93 -11.60
C GLN A 258 20.70 6.35 -10.21
N ARG A 259 20.69 7.65 -9.90
CA ARG A 259 20.11 8.17 -8.65
C ARG A 259 18.61 7.89 -8.56
N ALA A 260 17.86 8.14 -9.64
CA ALA A 260 16.44 7.84 -9.69
C ALA A 260 16.16 6.34 -9.45
N THR A 261 16.92 5.46 -10.10
CA THR A 261 16.83 4.00 -9.93
C THR A 261 17.15 3.58 -8.50
N ALA A 262 18.18 4.18 -7.88
CA ALA A 262 18.53 3.92 -6.48
C ALA A 262 17.41 4.35 -5.53
N THR A 263 16.81 5.53 -5.73
CA THR A 263 15.68 6.02 -4.94
C THR A 263 14.46 5.11 -5.07
N VAL A 264 14.13 4.65 -6.29
CA VAL A 264 13.03 3.71 -6.51
C VAL A 264 13.29 2.38 -5.80
N ARG A 265 14.50 1.83 -5.88
CA ARG A 265 14.87 0.61 -5.16
C ARG A 265 14.75 0.79 -3.64
N GLN A 266 15.21 1.92 -3.10
CA GLN A 266 15.09 2.22 -1.67
C GLN A 266 13.62 2.34 -1.23
N ALA A 267 12.79 3.02 -2.03
CA ALA A 267 11.35 3.11 -1.76
C ALA A 267 10.66 1.74 -1.81
N SER A 268 11.03 0.87 -2.77
CA SER A 268 10.52 -0.49 -2.87
C SER A 268 10.87 -1.33 -1.64
N MET A 269 12.13 -1.30 -1.19
CA MET A 269 12.55 -2.02 0.02
C MET A 269 11.83 -1.50 1.27
N ALA A 270 11.62 -0.19 1.37
CA ALA A 270 10.88 0.41 2.48
C ALA A 270 9.39 -0.02 2.47
N ALA A 271 8.78 -0.09 1.29
CA ALA A 271 7.40 -0.55 1.12
C ALA A 271 7.24 -2.04 1.48
N GLU A 272 8.16 -2.90 1.03
CA GLU A 272 8.17 -4.32 1.41
C GLU A 272 8.34 -4.51 2.92
N GLN A 273 9.17 -3.70 3.56
CA GLN A 273 9.35 -3.75 5.01
C GLN A 273 8.06 -3.33 5.73
N ALA A 274 7.43 -2.23 5.30
CA ALA A 274 6.16 -1.78 5.87
C ALA A 274 5.04 -2.84 5.70
N GLU A 275 5.00 -3.54 4.58
CA GLU A 275 4.06 -4.65 4.35
C GLU A 275 4.32 -5.82 5.33
N ARG A 276 5.58 -6.19 5.54
CA ARG A 276 5.95 -7.23 6.53
C ARG A 276 5.55 -6.82 7.95
N ASP A 277 5.81 -5.57 8.33
CA ASP A 277 5.46 -5.05 9.65
C ASP A 277 3.94 -5.04 9.85
N LEU A 278 3.16 -4.59 8.86
CA LEU A 278 1.70 -4.63 8.90
C LEU A 278 1.15 -6.07 9.01
N ARG A 279 1.72 -7.03 8.27
CA ARG A 279 1.34 -8.45 8.38
C ARG A 279 1.62 -9.01 9.77
N GLN A 280 2.76 -8.67 10.36
CA GLN A 280 3.09 -9.06 11.73
C GLN A 280 2.11 -8.47 12.74
N GLN A 281 1.76 -7.18 12.59
CA GLN A 281 0.76 -6.53 13.44
C GLN A 281 -0.62 -7.17 13.31
N LEU A 282 -1.08 -7.46 12.08
CA LEU A 282 -2.35 -8.15 11.86
C LEU A 282 -2.38 -9.55 12.49
N THR A 283 -1.26 -10.28 12.41
CA THR A 283 -1.14 -11.59 13.06
C THR A 283 -1.24 -11.46 14.58
N ALA A 284 -0.52 -10.51 15.18
CA ALA A 284 -0.57 -10.25 16.62
C ALA A 284 -1.97 -9.82 17.11
N VAL A 285 -2.68 -9.00 16.32
CA VAL A 285 -4.07 -8.62 16.60
C VAL A 285 -4.99 -9.84 16.50
N GLY A 286 -4.79 -10.71 15.51
CA GLY A 286 -5.52 -11.97 15.37
C GLY A 286 -5.34 -12.90 16.58
N ASP A 287 -4.10 -13.06 17.05
CA ASP A 287 -3.79 -13.86 18.23
C ASP A 287 -4.43 -13.30 19.50
N THR A 288 -4.42 -11.97 19.65
CA THR A 288 -5.07 -11.26 20.75
C THR A 288 -6.59 -11.47 20.71
N ALA A 289 -7.21 -11.33 19.53
CA ALA A 289 -8.64 -11.55 19.34
C ALA A 289 -9.05 -13.00 19.63
N SER A 290 -8.26 -13.98 19.19
CA SER A 290 -8.52 -15.40 19.48
C SER A 290 -8.42 -15.72 20.98
N THR A 291 -7.50 -15.06 21.69
CA THR A 291 -7.33 -15.20 23.13
C THR A 291 -8.51 -14.58 23.88
N ALA A 292 -8.93 -13.37 23.49
CA ALA A 292 -10.14 -12.75 24.03
C ALA A 292 -11.40 -13.60 23.78
N GLN A 293 -11.53 -14.21 22.60
CA GLN A 293 -12.64 -15.11 22.29
C GLN A 293 -12.64 -16.37 23.16
N ARG A 294 -11.46 -16.96 23.44
CA ARG A 294 -11.35 -18.09 24.38
C ARG A 294 -11.77 -17.70 25.79
N GLN A 295 -11.30 -16.56 26.29
CA GLN A 295 -11.70 -16.04 27.60
C GLN A 295 -13.21 -15.78 27.69
N ALA A 296 -13.80 -15.20 26.64
CA ALA A 296 -15.24 -14.98 26.58
C ALA A 296 -16.03 -16.30 26.63
N ARG A 297 -15.57 -17.35 25.94
CA ARG A 297 -16.18 -18.69 26.00
C ARG A 297 -16.03 -19.34 27.38
N GLU A 298 -14.87 -19.19 28.01
CA GLU A 298 -14.62 -19.69 29.36
C GLU A 298 -15.56 -19.02 30.37
N LEU A 299 -15.65 -17.69 30.34
CA LEU A 299 -16.56 -16.92 31.19
C LEU A 299 -18.02 -17.30 30.94
N ALA A 300 -18.43 -17.47 29.68
CA ALA A 300 -19.78 -17.95 29.36
C ALA A 300 -20.05 -19.34 29.95
N GLY A 301 -19.07 -20.24 29.91
CA GLY A 301 -19.14 -21.54 30.58
C GLY A 301 -19.28 -21.44 32.10
N GLN A 302 -18.53 -20.55 32.74
CA GLN A 302 -18.64 -20.28 34.18
C GLN A 302 -20.02 -19.70 34.55
N VAL A 303 -20.55 -18.77 33.77
CA VAL A 303 -21.89 -18.20 33.97
C VAL A 303 -22.97 -19.29 33.84
N ALA A 304 -22.87 -20.17 32.84
CA ALA A 304 -23.80 -21.29 32.68
C ALA A 304 -23.73 -22.27 33.87
N ALA A 305 -22.53 -22.59 34.37
CA ALA A 305 -22.35 -23.44 35.53
C ALA A 305 -22.93 -22.83 36.82
N LEU A 306 -22.71 -21.54 37.05
CA LEU A 306 -23.30 -20.80 38.18
C LEU A 306 -24.84 -20.74 38.05
N GLY A 307 -25.37 -20.56 36.84
CA GLY A 307 -26.81 -20.62 36.58
C GLY A 307 -27.39 -21.98 36.97
N ALA A 308 -26.73 -23.08 36.58
CA ALA A 308 -27.17 -24.43 36.94
C ALA A 308 -27.13 -24.67 38.47
N GLN A 309 -26.08 -24.21 39.16
CA GLN A 309 -25.98 -24.28 40.62
C GLN A 309 -27.10 -23.49 41.32
N LEU A 310 -27.46 -22.32 40.77
CA LEU A 310 -28.53 -21.49 41.31
C LEU A 310 -29.89 -22.17 41.13
N GLU A 311 -30.16 -22.76 39.97
CA GLU A 311 -31.37 -23.55 39.72
C GLU A 311 -31.45 -24.80 40.63
N GLU A 312 -30.33 -25.49 40.84
CA GLU A 312 -30.28 -26.62 41.78
C GLU A 312 -30.56 -26.18 43.22
N ALA A 313 -29.98 -25.04 43.64
CA ALA A 313 -30.24 -24.45 44.95
C ALA A 313 -31.71 -24.03 45.12
N ARG A 314 -32.33 -23.46 44.07
CA ARG A 314 -33.77 -23.14 44.05
C ARG A 314 -34.61 -24.41 44.19
N ALA A 315 -34.34 -25.44 43.40
CA ALA A 315 -35.05 -26.71 43.47
C ALA A 315 -34.87 -27.42 44.84
N ALA A 316 -33.69 -27.30 45.46
CA ALA A 316 -33.47 -27.76 46.83
C ALA A 316 -34.31 -26.97 47.85
N GLY A 317 -34.38 -25.65 47.71
CA GLY A 317 -35.22 -24.78 48.55
C GLY A 317 -36.72 -25.10 48.42
N GLU A 318 -37.21 -25.33 47.19
CA GLU A 318 -38.59 -25.76 46.93
C GLU A 318 -38.90 -27.13 47.55
N ARG A 319 -37.98 -28.10 47.42
CA ARG A 319 -38.15 -29.40 48.09
C ARG A 319 -38.20 -29.27 49.61
N GLN A 320 -37.39 -28.39 50.19
CA GLN A 320 -37.39 -28.14 51.64
C GLN A 320 -38.68 -27.44 52.10
N SER A 321 -39.21 -26.49 51.32
CA SER A 321 -40.46 -25.83 51.65
C SER A 321 -41.65 -26.79 51.57
N ILE A 322 -41.72 -27.62 50.52
CA ILE A 322 -42.73 -28.69 50.38
C ILE A 322 -42.63 -29.67 51.55
N ALA A 323 -41.42 -30.16 51.86
CA ALA A 323 -41.21 -31.09 52.98
C ALA A 323 -41.65 -30.48 54.33
N ARG A 324 -41.39 -29.19 54.54
CA ARG A 324 -41.84 -28.46 55.74
C ARG A 324 -43.36 -28.38 55.82
N VAL A 325 -44.03 -28.03 54.72
CA VAL A 325 -45.50 -27.98 54.67
C VAL A 325 -46.11 -29.36 54.95
N CYS A 326 -45.56 -30.44 54.37
CA CYS A 326 -46.01 -31.80 54.65
C CYS A 326 -45.79 -32.19 56.12
N ALA A 327 -44.66 -31.82 56.72
CA ALA A 327 -44.40 -32.09 58.14
C ALA A 327 -45.35 -31.30 59.06
N GLU A 328 -45.63 -30.04 58.74
CA GLU A 328 -46.62 -29.21 59.46
C GLU A 328 -48.04 -29.81 59.34
N GLN A 329 -48.41 -30.33 58.17
CA GLN A 329 -49.68 -31.03 57.97
C GLN A 329 -49.76 -32.33 58.79
N GLN A 330 -48.73 -33.16 58.77
CA GLN A 330 -48.68 -34.40 59.56
C GLN A 330 -48.75 -34.12 61.07
N LEU A 331 -48.10 -33.04 61.52
CA LEU A 331 -48.20 -32.60 62.92
C LEU A 331 -49.64 -32.19 63.26
N ALA A 332 -50.30 -31.42 62.38
CA ALA A 332 -51.69 -31.02 62.57
C ALA A 332 -52.65 -32.23 62.59
N GLU A 333 -52.45 -33.22 61.70
CA GLU A 333 -53.21 -34.48 61.70
C GLU A 333 -52.98 -35.28 63.00
N ALA A 334 -51.75 -35.34 63.49
CA ALA A 334 -51.42 -36.00 64.75
C ALA A 334 -52.04 -35.28 65.97
N GLU A 335 -52.08 -33.94 65.97
CA GLU A 335 -52.75 -33.14 67.00
C GLU A 335 -54.27 -33.34 66.98
N GLN A 336 -54.88 -33.40 65.79
CA GLN A 336 -56.30 -33.73 65.63
C GLN A 336 -56.61 -35.14 66.12
N ALA A 337 -55.80 -36.14 65.74
CA ALA A 337 -55.95 -37.52 66.19
C ALA A 337 -55.78 -37.64 67.72
N ARG A 338 -54.80 -36.94 68.30
CA ARG A 338 -54.62 -36.85 69.75
C ARG A 338 -55.86 -36.25 70.42
N THR A 339 -56.40 -35.17 69.87
CA THR A 339 -57.61 -34.51 70.42
C THR A 339 -58.82 -35.45 70.33
N ALA A 340 -58.98 -36.16 69.22
CA ALA A 340 -60.02 -37.17 69.05
C ALA A 340 -59.89 -38.30 70.09
N LEU A 341 -58.67 -38.83 70.28
CA LEU A 341 -58.40 -39.86 71.30
C LEU A 341 -58.64 -39.35 72.72
N LEU A 342 -58.29 -38.10 73.03
CA LEU A 342 -58.58 -37.49 74.33
C LEU A 342 -60.10 -37.36 74.56
N ASN A 343 -60.85 -36.96 73.53
CA ASN A 343 -62.32 -36.91 73.59
C ASN A 343 -62.94 -38.30 73.77
N GLU A 344 -62.41 -39.32 73.09
CA GLU A 344 -62.84 -40.71 73.29
C GLU A 344 -62.50 -41.21 74.69
N LEU A 345 -61.30 -40.93 75.20
CA LEU A 345 -60.88 -41.30 76.55
C LEU A 345 -61.77 -40.60 77.59
N GLU A 346 -62.13 -39.34 77.37
CA GLU A 346 -63.07 -38.62 78.22
C GLU A 346 -64.49 -39.24 78.14
N ARG A 347 -64.94 -39.63 76.96
CA ARG A 347 -66.20 -40.36 76.78
C ARG A 347 -66.20 -41.70 77.51
N VAL A 348 -65.12 -42.48 77.38
CA VAL A 348 -64.92 -43.75 78.09
C VAL A 348 -64.85 -43.51 79.59
N ARG A 349 -64.13 -42.49 80.07
CA ARG A 349 -64.12 -42.11 81.49
C ARG A 349 -65.52 -41.77 81.99
N ARG A 350 -66.33 -41.03 81.24
CA ARG A 350 -67.73 -40.74 81.61
C ARG A 350 -68.58 -42.01 81.61
N GLN A 351 -68.38 -42.93 80.67
CA GLN A 351 -69.06 -44.23 80.67
C GLN A 351 -68.63 -45.10 81.85
N LEU A 352 -67.34 -45.10 82.18
CA LEU A 352 -66.77 -45.88 83.27
C LEU A 352 -67.17 -45.29 84.63
N ALA A 353 -67.28 -43.96 84.74
CA ALA A 353 -67.86 -43.29 85.91
C ALA A 353 -69.34 -43.69 86.12
N ARG A 354 -70.12 -43.78 85.04
CA ARG A 354 -71.50 -44.29 85.09
C ARG A 354 -71.57 -45.78 85.43
N ALA A 355 -70.58 -46.57 84.98
CA ALA A 355 -70.49 -47.98 85.30
C ALA A 355 -69.99 -48.22 86.74
N SER A 356 -69.08 -47.39 87.25
CA SER A 356 -68.64 -47.45 88.66
C SER A 356 -69.74 -46.99 89.61
N GLU A 357 -70.58 -46.03 89.20
CA GLU A 357 -71.82 -45.67 89.91
C GLU A 357 -72.82 -46.86 89.94
N GLN A 358 -72.74 -47.82 89.00
CA GLN A 358 -73.49 -49.08 89.01
C GLN A 358 -72.79 -50.24 89.76
N VAL A 359 -71.50 -50.12 90.07
CA VAL A 359 -70.68 -51.19 90.68
C VAL A 359 -70.31 -50.89 92.14
N GLU A 360 -70.69 -49.73 92.69
CA GLU A 360 -70.63 -49.41 94.13
C GLU A 360 -71.70 -50.16 94.99
N THR A 361 -71.96 -51.43 94.66
CA THR A 361 -72.30 -52.47 95.64
C THR A 361 -71.46 -53.73 95.34
N LYS A 362 -70.37 -53.89 96.10
CA LYS A 362 -69.47 -55.06 96.29
C LYS A 362 -68.02 -54.94 95.81
N ALA A 363 -67.15 -55.11 96.82
CA ALA A 363 -65.88 -55.85 96.84
C ALA A 363 -64.58 -55.09 96.50
N GLU A 364 -64.04 -54.43 97.52
CA GLU A 364 -62.83 -54.81 98.29
C GLU A 364 -61.84 -55.89 97.74
N ILE A 365 -60.53 -55.58 97.92
CA ILE A 365 -59.32 -56.46 98.05
C ILE A 365 -58.45 -56.70 96.78
N SER A 366 -57.20 -56.19 96.77
CA SER A 366 -55.93 -56.98 96.84
C SER A 366 -54.67 -56.27 96.25
N ARG A 367 -53.50 -56.62 96.79
CA ARG A 367 -52.13 -56.07 96.61
C ARG A 367 -51.26 -56.86 95.60
N GLY A 368 -50.40 -56.14 94.85
CA GLY A 368 -49.00 -56.46 94.42
C GLY A 368 -48.71 -57.68 93.52
N PRO A 369 -47.48 -57.91 92.99
CA PRO A 369 -46.21 -57.15 93.11
C PRO A 369 -45.36 -57.01 91.80
N ASP A 370 -44.22 -56.31 91.91
CA ASP A 370 -42.91 -56.45 91.22
C ASP A 370 -42.81 -56.70 89.70
N ARG A 371 -42.21 -55.72 88.99
CA ARG A 371 -41.23 -56.00 87.90
C ARG A 371 -40.04 -55.04 87.96
N LYS A 372 -38.87 -55.65 88.19
CA LYS A 372 -37.51 -55.11 88.13
C LYS A 372 -37.10 -54.78 86.69
N PHE A 373 -35.97 -54.05 86.59
CA PHE A 373 -35.02 -53.84 85.47
C PHE A 373 -34.90 -52.36 85.03
N PRO A 374 -33.70 -51.91 84.66
CA PRO A 374 -32.46 -51.97 85.43
C PRO A 374 -31.83 -50.57 85.60
N VAL A 375 -30.92 -50.52 86.56
CA VAL A 375 -29.98 -49.45 86.88
C VAL A 375 -29.27 -48.92 85.63
N ALA A 376 -29.52 -47.65 85.30
CA ALA A 376 -28.60 -46.88 84.46
C ALA A 376 -27.65 -46.13 85.40
N VAL A 377 -26.41 -46.60 85.43
CA VAL A 377 -25.28 -45.98 86.10
C VAL A 377 -25.20 -44.50 85.69
N PRO A 378 -25.23 -43.52 86.60
CA PRO A 378 -24.89 -42.16 86.24
C PRO A 378 -23.38 -42.14 85.97
N VAL A 379 -23.00 -42.28 84.70
CA VAL A 379 -21.69 -41.85 84.24
C VAL A 379 -21.64 -40.37 84.57
N ARG A 380 -20.88 -40.00 85.60
CA ARG A 380 -20.57 -38.60 85.90
C ARG A 380 -19.93 -38.04 84.64
N LEU A 381 -20.69 -37.24 83.89
CA LEU A 381 -20.14 -36.46 82.80
C LEU A 381 -19.09 -35.51 83.41
N PRO A 382 -17.92 -35.34 82.77
CA PRO A 382 -16.92 -34.39 83.24
C PRO A 382 -17.55 -32.98 83.30
N GLU A 383 -17.38 -32.28 84.43
CA GLU A 383 -18.00 -30.97 84.70
C GLU A 383 -17.61 -29.87 83.68
N ASN A 384 -16.62 -30.15 82.83
CA ASN A 384 -16.04 -29.21 81.86
C ASN A 384 -16.48 -29.47 80.40
N LEU A 385 -17.62 -30.14 80.17
CA LEU A 385 -18.13 -30.31 78.81
C LEU A 385 -18.60 -28.97 78.22
N PRO A 386 -18.13 -28.57 77.02
CA PRO A 386 -18.56 -27.35 76.38
C PRO A 386 -20.07 -27.39 76.08
N VAL A 387 -20.79 -26.39 76.58
CA VAL A 387 -22.23 -26.26 76.38
C VAL A 387 -22.49 -25.83 74.93
N VAL A 388 -22.86 -26.79 74.09
CA VAL A 388 -23.26 -26.52 72.70
C VAL A 388 -24.76 -26.25 72.67
N GLU A 389 -25.14 -25.04 72.30
CA GLU A 389 -26.54 -24.60 72.24
C GLU A 389 -27.40 -25.60 71.45
N THR A 390 -28.53 -26.03 72.02
CA THR A 390 -29.50 -27.00 71.46
C THR A 390 -29.06 -28.48 71.38
N VAL A 391 -27.85 -28.84 71.81
CA VAL A 391 -27.37 -30.24 71.81
C VAL A 391 -27.27 -30.75 73.24
N ARG A 392 -27.89 -31.90 73.52
CA ARG A 392 -27.80 -32.50 74.86
C ARG A 392 -26.35 -32.92 75.18
N PRO A 393 -25.84 -32.73 76.41
CA PRO A 393 -24.45 -33.01 76.77
C PRO A 393 -23.99 -34.44 76.45
N GLU A 394 -24.89 -35.43 76.55
CA GLU A 394 -24.59 -36.82 76.25
C GLU A 394 -24.23 -37.01 74.77
N LYS A 395 -24.93 -36.30 73.87
CA LYS A 395 -24.62 -36.32 72.44
C LYS A 395 -23.30 -35.63 72.13
N VAL A 396 -22.99 -34.54 72.84
CA VAL A 396 -21.68 -33.86 72.72
C VAL A 396 -20.57 -34.84 73.09
N ALA A 397 -20.71 -35.54 74.21
CA ALA A 397 -19.75 -36.55 74.65
C ALA A 397 -19.61 -37.70 73.64
N THR A 398 -20.71 -38.26 73.12
CA THR A 398 -20.66 -39.33 72.10
C THR A 398 -19.91 -38.89 70.83
N VAL A 399 -20.13 -37.66 70.36
CA VAL A 399 -19.44 -37.13 69.17
C VAL A 399 -17.95 -36.93 69.42
N LEU A 400 -17.58 -36.39 70.59
CA LEU A 400 -16.17 -36.17 70.93
C LEU A 400 -15.40 -37.49 71.10
N VAL A 401 -16.00 -38.50 71.76
CA VAL A 401 -15.41 -39.84 71.90
C VAL A 401 -15.19 -40.47 70.52
N ALA A 402 -16.19 -40.41 69.64
CA ALA A 402 -16.07 -40.95 68.28
C ALA A 402 -14.99 -40.22 67.47
N ARG A 403 -14.85 -38.90 67.62
CA ARG A 403 -13.82 -38.11 66.92
C ARG A 403 -12.41 -38.42 67.41
N VAL A 404 -12.22 -38.64 68.71
CA VAL A 404 -10.91 -39.04 69.27
C VAL A 404 -10.55 -40.46 68.82
N THR A 405 -11.53 -41.37 68.80
CA THR A 405 -11.31 -42.77 68.39
C THR A 405 -10.99 -42.89 66.90
N TYR A 406 -11.57 -42.01 66.06
CA TYR A 406 -11.40 -42.01 64.61
C TYR A 406 -11.10 -40.59 64.09
N PRO A 407 -9.85 -40.10 64.23
CA PRO A 407 -9.50 -38.72 63.88
C PRO A 407 -9.65 -38.41 62.39
N ASP A 408 -9.51 -39.41 61.52
CA ASP A 408 -9.62 -39.26 60.07
C ASP A 408 -11.04 -39.52 59.53
N ALA A 409 -12.00 -39.87 60.39
CA ALA A 409 -13.37 -40.12 59.95
C ALA A 409 -14.04 -38.85 59.43
N THR A 410 -14.69 -38.96 58.26
CA THR A 410 -15.55 -37.91 57.70
C THR A 410 -16.81 -37.73 58.55
N LEU A 411 -17.51 -36.59 58.41
CA LEU A 411 -18.76 -36.32 59.15
C LEU A 411 -19.80 -37.42 58.95
N ALA A 412 -19.96 -37.90 57.72
CA ALA A 412 -20.90 -38.97 57.38
C ALA A 412 -20.58 -40.29 58.10
N GLN A 413 -19.29 -40.65 58.19
CA GLN A 413 -18.85 -41.84 58.93
C GLN A 413 -19.10 -41.69 60.43
N LEU A 414 -18.86 -40.50 61.00
CA LEU A 414 -19.16 -40.22 62.41
C LEU A 414 -20.67 -40.28 62.68
N ALA A 415 -21.51 -39.81 61.76
CA ALA A 415 -22.96 -39.91 61.89
C ALA A 415 -23.45 -41.36 61.84
N GLU A 416 -22.89 -42.17 60.96
CA GLU A 416 -23.23 -43.59 60.86
C GLU A 416 -22.87 -44.35 62.14
N MET A 417 -21.69 -44.08 62.71
CA MET A 417 -21.19 -44.73 63.94
C MET A 417 -21.95 -44.29 65.18
N THR A 418 -22.23 -42.98 65.34
CA THR A 418 -22.86 -42.44 66.56
C THR A 418 -24.38 -42.42 66.51
N LYS A 419 -24.98 -42.65 65.33
CA LYS A 419 -26.41 -42.43 65.05
C LYS A 419 -26.87 -41.00 65.36
N ILE A 420 -25.97 -40.02 65.25
CA ILE A 420 -26.24 -38.58 65.41
C ILE A 420 -26.17 -37.91 64.04
N SER A 421 -27.07 -36.97 63.75
CA SER A 421 -27.10 -36.30 62.43
C SER A 421 -25.83 -35.50 62.14
N ASP A 422 -25.39 -35.47 60.88
CA ASP A 422 -24.24 -34.69 60.40
C ASP A 422 -24.30 -33.22 60.85
N ARG A 423 -25.50 -32.63 60.83
CA ARG A 423 -25.72 -31.23 61.26
C ARG A 423 -25.40 -31.04 62.75
N THR A 424 -25.78 -31.99 63.60
CA THR A 424 -25.47 -31.95 65.04
C THR A 424 -23.98 -32.17 65.26
N ILE A 425 -23.35 -33.12 64.54
CA ILE A 425 -21.91 -33.38 64.64
C ILE A 425 -21.12 -32.14 64.22
N GLY A 426 -21.45 -31.53 63.08
CA GLY A 426 -20.80 -30.31 62.60
C GLY A 426 -21.06 -29.07 63.47
N LYS A 427 -22.15 -29.03 64.26
CA LYS A 427 -22.35 -28.01 65.30
C LYS A 427 -21.42 -28.25 66.49
N VAL A 428 -21.34 -29.48 66.96
CA VAL A 428 -20.46 -29.86 68.09
C VAL A 428 -18.99 -29.63 67.73
N LEU A 429 -18.52 -30.11 66.58
CA LEU A 429 -17.11 -29.97 66.18
C LEU A 429 -16.68 -28.53 65.89
N ARG A 430 -17.61 -27.63 65.51
CA ARG A 430 -17.31 -26.20 65.34
C ARG A 430 -17.29 -25.44 66.66
N ALA A 431 -18.08 -25.87 67.64
CA ALA A 431 -18.16 -25.24 68.95
C ALA A 431 -17.00 -25.64 69.88
N VAL A 432 -16.27 -26.71 69.56
CA VAL A 432 -15.16 -27.22 70.35
C VAL A 432 -13.84 -26.86 69.66
N PRO A 433 -13.01 -25.99 70.25
CA PRO A 433 -11.67 -25.67 69.74
C PRO A 433 -10.84 -26.95 69.58
N ALA A 434 -10.03 -27.03 68.52
CA ALA A 434 -9.20 -28.20 68.22
C ALA A 434 -8.23 -28.57 69.37
N GLU A 435 -7.87 -27.58 70.19
CA GLU A 435 -7.02 -27.72 71.38
C GLU A 435 -7.67 -28.60 72.47
N ILE A 436 -8.99 -28.48 72.68
CA ILE A 436 -9.72 -29.27 73.70
C ILE A 436 -9.92 -30.72 73.24
N ALA A 437 -10.05 -30.96 71.93
CA ALA A 437 -10.18 -32.31 71.39
C ALA A 437 -8.93 -33.17 71.64
N GLY A 438 -7.74 -32.55 71.71
CA GLY A 438 -6.49 -33.22 72.06
C GLY A 438 -6.40 -33.60 73.55
N GLU A 439 -6.92 -32.77 74.45
CA GLU A 439 -6.93 -33.03 75.90
C GLU A 439 -7.93 -34.12 76.30
N VAL A 440 -9.09 -34.22 75.63
CA VAL A 440 -10.07 -35.30 75.87
C VAL A 440 -9.48 -36.68 75.55
N GLY A 441 -8.55 -36.78 74.60
CA GLY A 441 -7.78 -38.00 74.33
C GLY A 441 -6.84 -38.40 75.47
N GLN A 442 -6.25 -37.44 76.19
CA GLN A 442 -5.43 -37.72 77.38
C GLN A 442 -6.27 -38.12 78.60
N VAL A 443 -7.51 -37.62 78.70
CA VAL A 443 -8.44 -37.99 79.79
C VAL A 443 -9.03 -39.39 79.58
N LEU A 444 -9.32 -39.80 78.34
CA LEU A 444 -9.74 -41.18 78.03
C LEU A 444 -8.63 -42.21 78.25
N ALA A 445 -7.36 -41.85 77.97
CA ALA A 445 -6.21 -42.70 78.27
C ALA A 445 -5.99 -42.93 79.78
N LEU A 446 -6.48 -42.04 80.64
CA LEU A 446 -6.43 -42.18 82.11
C LEU A 446 -7.60 -42.98 82.69
N THR A 447 -8.71 -43.14 81.95
CA THR A 447 -9.89 -43.91 82.40
C THR A 447 -9.94 -45.35 81.86
N ASP A 448 -9.29 -45.66 80.73
CA ASP A 448 -9.19 -47.03 80.19
C ASP A 448 -8.11 -47.89 80.86
N GLY A 449 -7.39 -47.37 81.86
CA GLY A 449 -6.39 -48.08 82.66
C GLY A 449 -6.93 -49.06 83.71
N LYS A 450 -8.05 -49.77 83.46
CA LYS A 450 -8.60 -50.76 84.41
C LYS A 450 -9.30 -51.94 83.74
N ALA A 451 -8.58 -52.69 82.91
CA ALA A 451 -8.89 -54.10 82.59
C ALA A 451 -7.65 -54.82 82.02
N ALA A 452 -6.64 -55.01 82.86
CA ALA A 452 -5.63 -56.06 82.70
C ALA A 452 -5.43 -56.73 84.08
N ALA A 453 -6.41 -57.56 84.43
CA ALA A 453 -6.31 -58.76 85.26
C ALA A 453 -7.43 -59.71 84.81
#